data_AF-A0A562PZN8-F1
#
_entry.id   AF-A0A562PZN8-F1
#
_cell.length_a   1.000
_cell.length_b   1.000
_cell.length_c   1.000
_cell.angle_alpha   90.00
_cell.angle_beta   90.00
_cell.angle_gamma   90.00
#
_symmetry.space_group_name_H-M   'P 1'
#
loop_
_entity.id
_entity.type
_entity.pdbx_description
1 polymer ?
#
loop_
_entity_poly.entity_id
_entity_poly.type
_entity_poly.pdbx_seq_one_letter_code
_entity_poly.pdbx_strand_id
1 'polypeptide(L)' 'MGLVLTRQEGENIILLLDPECDEAQVLDALRHEGIMLSVIYAQNGKARVLIEAPDEISIIREELIEG' A
#
# COMPACT_ATOMS: atom_id res chain seq x y z
N MET A 1 -6.22 -0.17 -9.48
CA MET A 1 -7.12 -1.16 -8.82
C MET A 1 -6.73 -1.21 -7.35
N GLY A 2 -7.67 -1.13 -6.41
CA GLY A 2 -7.33 -0.98 -4.98
C GLY A 2 -7.24 -2.28 -4.19
N LEU A 3 -6.29 -2.37 -3.26
CA LEU A 3 -6.16 -3.48 -2.32
C LEU A 3 -6.83 -3.12 -0.98
N VAL A 4 -7.70 -4.00 -0.49
CA VAL A 4 -8.34 -3.83 0.82
C VAL A 4 -7.81 -4.89 1.80
N LEU A 5 -7.28 -4.45 2.93
CA LEU A 5 -6.78 -5.32 3.99
C LEU A 5 -7.25 -4.87 5.37
N THR A 6 -7.25 -5.80 6.31
CA THR A 6 -7.54 -5.52 7.73
C THR A 6 -6.23 -5.49 8.49
N ARG A 7 -6.00 -4.41 9.25
CA ARG A 7 -4.84 -4.21 10.14
C ARG A 7 -5.26 -4.05 11.59
N GLN A 8 -4.40 -4.50 12.50
CA GLN A 8 -4.48 -4.28 13.93
C GLN A 8 -3.30 -3.42 14.41
N GLU A 9 -3.36 -2.99 15.66
CA GLU A 9 -2.21 -2.37 16.31
C GLU A 9 -0.97 -3.26 16.18
N GLY A 10 0.13 -2.67 15.70
CA GLY A 10 1.39 -3.36 15.47
C GLY A 10 1.52 -4.08 14.12
N GLU A 11 0.46 -4.19 13.31
CA GLU A 11 0.54 -4.77 11.97
C GLU A 11 0.89 -3.69 10.93
N ASN A 12 2.02 -3.85 10.24
CA ASN A 12 2.48 -2.88 9.26
C ASN A 12 2.05 -3.21 7.82
N ILE A 13 2.06 -2.17 7.00
CA ILE A 13 1.93 -2.25 5.54
C ILE A 13 3.17 -1.60 4.95
N ILE A 14 3.84 -2.30 4.04
CA ILE A 14 5.06 -1.84 3.40
C ILE A 14 4.75 -1.60 1.93
N LEU A 15 5.12 -0.42 1.46
CA LEU A 15 5.02 -0.02 0.06
C LEU A 15 6.42 -0.03 -0.53
N LEU A 16 6.65 -0.87 -1.54
CA LEU A 16 7.93 -0.99 -2.21
C LEU A 16 7.78 -0.65 -3.68
N LEU A 17 8.79 0.03 -4.21
CA LEU A 17 8.95 0.18 -5.64
C LEU A 17 9.50 -1.12 -6.24
N ASP A 18 8.94 -1.57 -7.36
CA ASP A 18 9.54 -2.67 -8.12
C ASP A 18 10.96 -2.27 -8.58
N PRO A 19 12.02 -3.03 -8.24
CA PRO A 19 13.39 -2.69 -8.60
C PRO A 19 13.66 -2.65 -10.11
N GLU A 20 12.82 -3.30 -10.92
CA GLU A 20 12.96 -3.35 -12.38
C GLU A 20 12.04 -2.33 -13.09
N CYS A 21 11.37 -1.44 -12.35
CA CYS A 21 10.49 -0.44 -12.95
C CYS A 21 11.25 0.71 -13.63
N ASP A 22 10.55 1.41 -14.54
CA ASP A 22 11.03 2.68 -15.07
C ASP A 22 10.78 3.80 -14.05
N GLU A 23 11.83 4.21 -13.33
CA GLU A 23 11.78 5.25 -12.29
C GLU A 23 11.14 6.56 -12.76
N ALA A 24 11.30 6.94 -14.04
CA ALA A 24 10.74 8.19 -14.56
C ALA A 24 9.22 8.12 -14.66
N GLN A 25 8.68 6.97 -15.09
CA GLN A 25 7.24 6.75 -15.17
C GLN A 25 6.61 6.70 -13.78
N VAL A 26 7.26 6.01 -12.83
CA VAL A 26 6.78 5.95 -11.45
C VAL A 26 6.77 7.31 -10.79
N LEU A 27 7.84 8.08 -10.97
CA LEU A 27 7.90 9.44 -10.41
C LEU A 27 6.82 10.34 -11.00
N ASP A 28 6.49 10.18 -12.28
CA ASP A 28 5.40 10.92 -12.92
C ASP A 28 4.03 10.49 -12.39
N ALA A 29 3.78 9.18 -12.25
CA ALA A 29 2.56 8.64 -11.66
C ALA A 29 2.36 9.11 -10.21
N LEU A 30 3.42 9.06 -9.39
CA LEU A 30 3.37 9.55 -8.00
C LEU A 30 3.14 11.07 -7.90
N ARG A 31 3.58 11.86 -8.88
CA ARG A 31 3.31 13.31 -8.92
C ARG A 31 1.86 13.65 -9.24
N HIS A 32 1.18 12.83 -10.04
CA HIS A 32 -0.17 13.11 -10.53
C HIS A 32 -1.26 12.36 -9.76
N GLU A 33 -1.01 11.11 -9.41
CA GLU A 33 -1.99 10.21 -8.79
C GLU A 33 -1.72 10.02 -7.28
N GLY A 34 -0.44 10.01 -6.90
CA GLY A 34 -0.01 9.77 -5.53
C GLY A 34 -0.32 8.34 -5.06
N ILE A 35 -0.32 8.14 -3.74
CA ILE A 35 -0.77 6.90 -3.10
C ILE A 35 -1.86 7.27 -2.11
N MET A 36 -3.04 6.70 -2.29
CA MET A 36 -4.19 6.96 -1.45
C MET A 36 -4.39 5.84 -0.43
N LEU A 37 -4.49 6.21 0.83
CA LEU A 37 -4.87 5.32 1.92
C LEU A 37 -6.19 5.79 2.51
N SER A 38 -7.18 4.90 2.50
CA SER A 38 -8.50 5.15 3.07
C SER A 38 -8.81 4.16 4.18
N VAL A 39 -9.04 4.67 5.39
CA VAL A 39 -9.58 3.86 6.49
C VAL A 39 -11.09 3.74 6.28
N ILE A 40 -11.52 2.63 5.66
CA ILE A 40 -12.93 2.35 5.38
C ILE A 40 -13.71 2.18 6.69
N TYR A 41 -13.07 1.58 7.69
CA TYR A 41 -13.68 1.26 8.98
C TYR A 41 -12.61 1.07 10.04
N ALA A 42 -12.88 1.51 11.28
CA ALA A 42 -12.03 1.24 12.42
C ALA A 42 -12.87 0.99 13.68
N GLN A 43 -12.83 -0.22 14.23
CA GLN A 43 -13.52 -0.58 15.47
C GLN A 43 -12.81 -1.76 16.15
N ASN A 44 -12.87 -1.80 17.49
CA ASN A 44 -12.36 -2.92 18.30
C ASN A 44 -10.90 -3.30 17.97
N GLY A 45 -10.04 -2.30 17.78
CA GLY A 45 -8.62 -2.50 17.47
C GLY A 45 -8.33 -2.99 16.04
N LYS A 46 -9.35 -3.07 15.18
CA LYS A 46 -9.20 -3.47 13.76
C LYS A 46 -9.56 -2.30 12.85
N ALA A 47 -8.67 -2.00 11.91
CA ALA A 47 -8.90 -1.05 10.83
C ALA A 47 -8.96 -1.78 9.50
N ARG A 48 -9.93 -1.47 8.66
CA ARG A 48 -9.99 -1.91 7.27
C ARG A 48 -9.48 -0.77 6.39
N VAL A 49 -8.35 -0.99 5.74
CA VAL A 49 -7.63 0.00 4.95
C VAL A 49 -7.73 -0.39 3.48
N LEU A 50 -8.18 0.55 2.66
CA LEU A 50 -8.06 0.52 1.21
C LEU A 50 -6.79 1.27 0.82
N ILE A 51 -6.00 0.67 -0.06
CA ILE A 51 -4.80 1.28 -0.63
C ILE A 51 -4.95 1.27 -2.14
N GLU A 52 -4.77 2.44 -2.72
CA GLU A 52 -4.70 2.65 -4.16
C GLU A 52 -3.36 3.32 -4.46
N ALA A 53 -2.57 2.66 -5.31
CA ALA A 53 -1.23 3.08 -5.68
C ALA A 53 -1.01 2.79 -7.17
N PRO A 54 -0.03 3.44 -7.81
CA PRO A 54 0.43 3.08 -9.14
C PRO A 54 0.84 1.61 -9.23
N ASP A 55 0.74 1.03 -10.41
CA ASP A 55 0.96 -0.42 -10.62
C ASP A 55 2.40 -0.86 -10.30
N GLU A 56 3.35 0.06 -10.34
CA GLU A 56 4.76 -0.17 -10.02
C GLU A 56 5.05 -0.19 -8.51
N ILE A 57 4.05 0.15 -7.67
CA ILE A 57 4.15 0.11 -6.22
C ILE A 57 3.54 -1.19 -5.69
N SER A 58 4.41 -2.07 -5.20
CA SER A 58 4.02 -3.27 -4.49
C SER A 58 3.50 -2.96 -3.09
N ILE A 59 2.33 -3.51 -2.76
CA ILE A 59 1.70 -3.39 -1.43
C ILE A 59 1.89 -4.70 -0.68
N ILE A 60 2.78 -4.71 0.31
CA ILE A 60 3.19 -5.91 1.04
C ILE A 60 2.73 -5.81 2.49
N ARG A 61 2.21 -6.92 3.01
CA ARG A 61 1.95 -7.08 4.44
C ARG A 61 3.25 -7.51 5.12
N GLU A 62 3.71 -6.79 6.13
CA GLU A 62 5.02 -7.02 6.76
C GLU A 62 5.23 -8.48 7.17
N GLU A 63 4.17 -9.16 7.64
CA GLU A 63 4.21 -10.57 8.03
C GLU A 63 4.60 -11.56 6.90
N LEU A 64 4.67 -11.10 5.66
CA LEU A 64 5.06 -11.90 4.49
C LEU A 64 6.54 -11.76 4.11
N ILE A 65 7.26 -10.78 4.67
CA ILE A 65 8.68 -10.54 4.33
C ILE A 65 9.61 -11.41 5.19
N GLU A 66 9.16 -11.80 6.38
CA GLU A 66 9.93 -12.65 7.32
C GLU A 66 9.67 -14.16 7.15
N GLY A 67 9.06 -14.57 6.02
CA GLY A 67 8.67 -15.95 5.72
C GLY A 67 9.60 -16.69 4.77
#